data_AF-A0A5R8L2S5-F1
#
_entry.id   AF-A0A5R8L2S5-F1
#
_cell.length_a   1.000
_cell.length_b   1.000
_cell.length_c   1.000
_cell.angle_alpha   90.00
_cell.angle_beta   90.00
_cell.angle_gamma   90.00
#
_symmetry.space_group_name_H-M   'P 1'
#
loop_
_entity.id
_entity.type
_entity.pdbx_description
1 polymer ?
#
loop_
_entity_poly.entity_id
_entity_poly.type
_entity_poly.pdbx_seq_one_letter_code
_entity_poly.pdbx_strand_id
1 'polypeptide(L)' 'MKPVLLPPRPVQHFYRGGDRIAALRGIEPETDRQPEEWLASTVSRFGSDDVGLAVTDDGAYLRDLVGADRAAWVG' A
#
# COMPACT_ATOMS: atom_id res chain seq x y z
N MET A 1 -3.18 6.79 -20.20
CA MET A 1 -2.39 6.80 -18.95
C MET A 1 -1.23 5.81 -19.07
N LYS A 2 -0.06 6.11 -18.53
CA LYS A 2 1.04 5.14 -18.41
C LYS A 2 0.86 4.33 -17.13
N PRO A 3 1.18 3.02 -17.09
CA PRO A 3 1.17 2.26 -15.85
C PRO A 3 2.06 2.90 -14.79
N VAL A 4 1.60 2.88 -13.54
CA VAL A 4 2.33 3.40 -12.37
C VAL A 4 2.73 2.21 -11.50
N LEU A 5 4.00 2.15 -11.10
CA LEU A 5 4.49 1.10 -10.23
C LEU A 5 4.10 1.40 -8.78
N LEU A 6 3.49 0.42 -8.11
CA LEU A 6 3.19 0.46 -6.68
C LEU A 6 3.99 -0.65 -6.00
N PRO A 7 4.99 -0.30 -5.16
CA PRO A 7 5.73 -1.29 -4.38
C PRO A 7 4.82 -2.06 -3.41
N PRO A 8 5.25 -3.24 -2.92
CA PRO A 8 4.57 -3.95 -1.86
C PRO A 8 4.28 -3.06 -0.65
N ARG A 9 3.09 -3.22 -0.05
CA ARG A 9 2.70 -2.41 1.12
C ARG A 9 2.20 -3.25 2.30
N PRO A 10 3.08 -4.04 2.96
CA PRO A 10 2.77 -4.67 4.23
C PRO A 10 2.40 -3.62 5.29
N VAL A 11 1.41 -3.90 6.12
CA VAL A 11 0.90 -2.92 7.10
C VAL A 11 1.23 -3.40 8.51
N GLN A 12 1.69 -2.50 9.38
CA GLN A 12 1.98 -2.83 10.78
C GLN A 12 0.69 -3.08 11.58
N HIS A 13 0.59 -4.21 12.27
CA HIS A 13 -0.53 -4.56 13.17
C HIS A 13 -0.06 -4.87 14.60
N PHE A 14 -1.02 -5.07 15.49
CA PHE A 14 -0.76 -5.50 16.88
C PHE A 14 -0.59 -7.03 17.00
N TYR A 15 -1.11 -7.79 16.02
CA TYR A 15 -1.07 -9.24 16.01
C TYR A 15 0.01 -9.77 15.05
N ARG A 16 0.51 -10.97 15.33
CA ARG A 16 1.63 -11.59 14.61
C ARG A 16 1.21 -12.10 13.23
N GLY A 17 2.16 -12.10 12.31
CA GLY A 17 2.04 -12.64 10.96
C GLY A 17 2.80 -11.78 9.95
N GLY A 18 2.90 -12.27 8.72
CA GLY A 18 3.56 -11.56 7.61
C GLY A 18 4.58 -12.41 6.86
N ASP A 19 5.14 -13.45 7.47
CA ASP A 19 6.22 -14.27 6.88
C ASP A 19 5.89 -14.82 5.50
N ARG A 20 4.64 -15.28 5.29
CA ARG A 20 4.19 -15.80 3.99
C ARG A 20 4.01 -14.70 2.95
N ILE A 21 3.59 -13.49 3.35
CA ILE A 21 3.47 -12.33 2.46
C ILE A 21 4.86 -11.85 2.05
N ALA A 22 5.76 -11.73 3.02
CA ALA A 22 7.16 -11.36 2.78
C ALA A 22 7.84 -12.36 1.81
N ALA A 23 7.69 -13.66 2.05
CA ALA A 23 8.20 -14.70 1.16
C ALA A 23 7.60 -14.64 -0.25
N LEU A 24 6.28 -14.40 -0.36
CA LEU A 24 5.61 -14.21 -1.66
C LEU A 24 6.16 -12.99 -2.42
N ARG A 25 6.43 -11.90 -1.71
CA ARG A 25 6.93 -10.65 -2.29
C ARG A 25 8.44 -10.62 -2.51
N GLY A 26 9.18 -11.58 -1.95
CA GLY A 26 10.64 -11.57 -1.97
C GLY A 26 11.23 -10.37 -1.23
N ILE A 27 10.57 -9.92 -0.15
CA ILE A 27 11.00 -8.79 0.69
C ILE A 27 11.33 -9.26 2.09
N GLU A 28 12.19 -8.52 2.78
CA GLU A 28 12.40 -8.69 4.22
C GLU A 28 11.28 -7.96 4.96
N PRO A 29 10.55 -8.62 5.88
CA PRO A 29 9.56 -7.93 6.70
C PRO A 29 10.25 -7.00 7.70
N GLU A 30 9.67 -5.83 7.97
CA GLU A 30 10.22 -4.89 8.94
C GLU A 30 10.00 -5.40 10.39
N THR A 31 8.92 -6.16 10.61
CA THR A 31 8.53 -6.72 11.92
C THR A 31 7.82 -8.06 11.76
N ASP A 32 7.65 -8.82 12.86
CA ASP A 32 6.85 -10.06 12.88
C ASP A 32 5.32 -9.83 12.92
N ARG A 33 4.88 -8.59 12.65
CA ARG A 33 3.49 -8.13 12.76
C ARG A 33 3.07 -7.30 11.53
N GLN A 34 3.39 -7.82 10.35
CA GLN A 34 2.88 -7.33 9.07
C GLN A 34 1.98 -8.37 8.38
N PRO A 35 0.88 -8.82 9.04
CA PRO A 35 0.03 -9.92 8.59
C PRO A 35 -0.86 -9.58 7.39
N GLU A 36 -0.95 -8.31 7.01
CA GLU A 36 -1.76 -7.82 5.90
C GLU A 36 -0.89 -7.00 4.94
N GLU A 37 -1.22 -7.07 3.65
CA GLU A 37 -0.70 -6.18 2.62
C GLU A 37 -1.88 -5.51 1.93
N TRP A 38 -1.82 -4.18 1.79
CA TRP A 38 -2.89 -3.38 1.22
C TRP A 38 -2.48 -2.87 -0.17
N LEU A 39 -2.99 -3.53 -1.21
CA LEU A 39 -2.61 -3.25 -2.59
C LEU A 39 -3.47 -2.14 -3.20
N ALA A 40 -2.82 -1.17 -3.85
CA ALA A 40 -3.49 -0.04 -4.50
C ALA A 40 -4.53 0.65 -3.59
N SER A 41 -4.28 0.68 -2.27
CA SER A 41 -5.22 1.26 -1.32
C SER A 41 -5.24 2.78 -1.44
N THR A 42 -6.45 3.32 -1.60
CA THR A 42 -6.75 4.75 -1.52
C THR A 42 -7.39 5.14 -0.19
N VAL A 43 -7.50 4.19 0.74
CA VAL A 43 -8.05 4.37 2.09
C VAL A 43 -7.01 4.06 3.16
N SER A 44 -6.99 4.86 4.20
CA SER A 44 -6.14 4.63 5.36
C SER A 44 -6.87 3.79 6.41
N ARG A 45 -6.12 3.19 7.32
CA ARG A 45 -6.69 2.58 8.53
C ARG A 45 -7.49 3.62 9.30
N PHE A 46 -8.62 3.20 9.86
CA PHE A 46 -9.41 4.03 10.77
C PHE A 46 -8.56 4.60 11.92
N GLY A 47 -8.64 5.92 12.13
CA GLY A 47 -7.85 6.63 13.13
C GLY A 47 -6.42 6.97 12.72
N SER A 48 -6.06 6.79 11.44
CA SER A 48 -4.79 7.22 10.85
C SER A 48 -5.03 7.92 9.51
N ASP A 49 -4.17 8.88 9.19
CA ASP A 49 -4.26 9.66 7.94
C ASP A 49 -3.61 8.94 6.74
N ASP A 50 -2.65 8.05 6.99
CA ASP A 50 -1.72 7.51 5.99
C ASP A 50 -1.47 5.99 6.06
N VAL A 51 -1.69 5.34 7.21
CA VAL A 51 -1.38 3.92 7.39
C VAL A 51 -2.15 3.07 6.38
N GLY A 52 -1.40 2.37 5.53
CA GLY A 52 -1.92 1.45 4.53
C GLY A 52 -2.19 2.08 3.17
N LEU A 53 -2.00 3.40 2.98
CA LEU A 53 -2.09 4.01 1.66
C LEU A 53 -1.00 3.48 0.73
N ALA A 54 -1.36 3.25 -0.53
CA ALA A 54 -0.40 2.92 -1.57
C ALA A 54 0.41 4.16 -1.96
N VAL A 55 1.72 3.98 -2.02
CA VAL A 55 2.70 5.00 -2.42
C VAL A 55 3.39 4.52 -3.68
N THR A 56 3.60 5.40 -4.64
CA THR A 56 4.37 5.12 -5.86
C THR A 56 5.87 5.04 -5.55
N ASP A 57 6.66 4.60 -6.52
CA ASP A 57 8.12 4.57 -6.41
C ASP A 57 8.77 5.96 -6.27
N ASP A 58 8.11 7.00 -6.78
CA ASP A 58 8.49 8.41 -6.61
C ASP A 58 7.90 9.10 -5.37
N GLY A 59 7.14 8.37 -4.54
CA GLY A 59 6.68 8.84 -3.23
C GLY A 59 5.29 9.50 -3.21
N ALA A 60 4.56 9.52 -4.31
CA ALA A 60 3.20 10.06 -4.37
C ALA A 60 2.16 9.06 -3.83
N TYR A 61 1.13 9.54 -3.15
CA TYR A 61 0.00 8.70 -2.76
C TYR A 61 -0.92 8.42 -3.95
N LEU A 62 -1.30 7.16 -4.15
CA LEU A 62 -2.25 6.79 -5.20
C LEU A 62 -3.59 7.53 -5.04
N ARG A 63 -4.05 7.74 -3.81
CA ARG A 63 -5.28 8.51 -3.51
C ARG A 63 -5.25 9.90 -4.15
N ASP A 64 -4.11 10.58 -4.04
CA ASP A 64 -3.97 11.95 -4.48
C ASP A 64 -3.86 12.01 -6.02
N LEU A 65 -3.18 11.04 -6.63
CA LEU A 65 -3.13 10.87 -8.09
C LEU A 65 -4.53 10.63 -8.68
N VAL A 66 -5.32 9.74 -8.06
CA VAL A 66 -6.70 9.46 -8.48
C VAL A 66 -7.59 10.68 -8.28
N GLY A 67 -7.42 11.41 -7.18
CA GLY A 67 -8.15 12.65 -6.90
C GLY A 67 -7.87 13.76 -7.92
N ALA A 68 -6.63 13.85 -8.41
CA ALA A 68 -6.20 14.88 -9.36
C ALA A 68 -6.75 14.68 -10.79
N ASP A 69 -6.97 13.44 -11.23
CA ASP A 69 -7.50 13.14 -12.58
C ASP A 69 -8.39 11.89 -12.59
N ARG A 70 -9.54 11.97 -11.91
CA ARG A 70 -10.43 10.82 -11.72
C ARG A 70 -10.85 10.13 -13.03
N ALA A 71 -11.15 10.89 -14.08
CA ALA A 71 -11.58 10.34 -15.37
C ALA A 71 -10.48 9.48 -16.01
N ALA A 72 -9.22 9.91 -15.93
CA ALA A 72 -8.11 9.12 -16.47
C ALA A 72 -7.84 7.81 -15.70
N TRP A 73 -8.21 7.74 -14.42
CA TRP A 73 -7.98 6.56 -13.57
C TRP A 73 -9.13 5.55 -13.55
N VAL A 74 -10.39 6.02 -13.53
CA VAL A 74 -11.55 5.15 -13.32
C VAL A 74 -12.61 5.18 -14.44
N GLY A 75 -12.42 5.99 -15.50
CA GLY A 75 -13.35 6.13 -16.61
C GLY A 75 -14.44 7.15 -16.35
#